data_AF-A0A6C0CY89-F1
#
_entry.id   AF-A0A6C0CY89-F1
#
_cell.length_a   1.000
_cell.length_b   1.000
_cell.length_c   1.000
_cell.angle_alpha   90.00
_cell.angle_beta   90.00
_cell.angle_gamma   90.00
#
_symmetry.space_group_name_H-M   'P 1'
#
loop_
_entity.id
_entity.type
_entity.pdbx_description
1 polymer ?
#
loop_
_entity_poly.entity_id
_entity_poly.type
_entity_poly.pdbx_seq_one_letter_code
_entity_poly.pdbx_strand_id
1 'polypeptide(L)'
;MTDLQLNHLCTYKLITEDDEEEVGLREMLYKIQLLQIFNIEEFEEDIINQKIDDLFDSIKNEDFITQIIEKHPYKDTLFNDLIFRTLFSYDYLDLFHKCLYHFFNQLPLETSLQNLLDSFQSK
;
A
#
# COMPACT_ATOMS: atom_id res chain seq x y z
N MET A 1 -12.26 3.66 -14.26
CA MET A 1 -11.91 4.42 -13.04
C MET A 1 -11.95 3.43 -11.90
N THR A 2 -10.83 3.28 -11.23
CA THR A 2 -10.65 2.34 -10.12
C THR A 2 -11.47 2.85 -8.93
N ASP A 3 -12.40 2.05 -8.40
CA ASP A 3 -13.30 2.41 -7.29
C ASP A 3 -12.56 2.32 -5.94
N LEU A 4 -11.48 3.10 -5.81
CA LEU A 4 -10.64 3.10 -4.61
C LEU A 4 -11.22 4.02 -3.54
N GLN A 5 -11.30 3.53 -2.30
CA GLN A 5 -11.71 4.34 -1.15
C GLN A 5 -10.47 4.83 -0.41
N LEU A 6 -9.92 5.98 -0.82
CA LEU A 6 -8.67 6.52 -0.27
C LEU A 6 -8.88 7.62 0.79
N ASN A 7 -10.12 8.03 1.03
CA ASN A 7 -10.45 9.08 2.00
C ASN A 7 -10.56 8.52 3.44
N HIS A 8 -9.50 7.86 3.90
CA HIS A 8 -9.34 7.38 5.26
C HIS A 8 -7.86 7.38 5.67
N LEU A 9 -7.58 7.15 6.95
CA LEU A 9 -6.22 7.03 7.45
C LEU A 9 -5.93 5.58 7.80
N CYS A 10 -4.76 5.07 7.40
CA CYS A 10 -4.22 3.84 7.94
C CYS A 10 -3.72 4.11 9.37
N THR A 11 -4.28 3.39 10.33
CA THR A 11 -4.03 3.60 11.78
C THR A 11 -3.55 2.33 12.47
N TYR A 12 -3.45 1.21 11.75
CA TYR A 12 -3.00 -0.06 12.30
C TYR A 12 -1.61 0.02 12.96
N LYS A 13 -0.71 0.90 12.49
CA LYS A 13 0.61 1.15 13.11
C LYS A 13 0.59 2.05 14.35
N LEU A 14 -0.56 2.64 14.71
CA LEU A 14 -0.67 3.45 15.93
C LEU A 14 -0.83 2.59 17.19
N ILE A 15 -1.18 1.31 17.03
CA ILE A 15 -1.19 0.31 18.09
C ILE A 15 0.24 -0.19 18.24
N THR A 16 0.89 0.20 19.34
CA THR A 16 2.34 0.00 19.56
C THR A 16 2.64 -1.00 20.67
N GLU A 17 1.62 -1.34 21.43
CA GLU A 17 1.62 -2.34 22.46
C GLU A 17 1.82 -3.73 21.85
N ASP A 18 2.63 -4.54 22.52
CA ASP A 18 3.06 -5.86 22.05
C ASP A 18 2.42 -7.01 22.84
N ASP A 19 1.41 -6.74 23.65
CA ASP A 19 0.59 -7.80 24.24
C ASP A 19 -0.28 -8.50 23.17
N GLU A 20 -0.59 -9.77 23.39
CA GLU A 20 -1.22 -10.64 22.37
C GLU A 20 -2.55 -10.08 21.85
N GLU A 21 -3.32 -9.38 22.69
CA GLU A 21 -4.60 -8.78 22.31
C GLU A 21 -4.39 -7.61 21.33
N GLU A 22 -3.45 -6.72 21.64
CA GLU A 22 -3.11 -5.56 20.79
C GLU A 22 -2.43 -6.00 19.47
N VAL A 23 -1.63 -7.06 19.48
CA VAL A 23 -1.09 -7.67 18.25
C VAL A 23 -2.22 -8.19 17.35
N GLY A 24 -3.20 -8.89 17.91
CA GLY A 24 -4.37 -9.35 17.15
C GLY A 24 -5.19 -8.18 16.60
N LEU A 25 -5.35 -7.11 17.40
CA LEU A 25 -6.09 -5.91 17.02
C LEU A 25 -5.44 -5.17 15.84
N ARG A 26 -4.11 -4.96 15.87
CA ARG A 26 -3.41 -4.26 14.78
C ARG A 26 -3.41 -5.06 13.48
N GLU A 27 -3.28 -6.38 13.54
CA GLU A 27 -3.38 -7.25 12.36
C GLU A 27 -4.79 -7.21 11.75
N MET A 28 -5.83 -7.27 12.59
CA MET A 28 -7.21 -7.16 12.13
C MET A 28 -7.48 -5.79 11.50
N LEU A 29 -7.01 -4.70 12.13
CA LEU A 29 -7.19 -3.34 11.63
C LEU A 29 -6.46 -3.13 10.29
N TYR A 30 -5.26 -3.69 10.13
CA TYR A 30 -4.55 -3.71 8.85
C TYR A 30 -5.39 -4.37 7.75
N LYS A 31 -5.96 -5.55 8.00
CA LYS A 31 -6.81 -6.25 7.03
C LYS A 31 -8.04 -5.41 6.69
N ILE A 32 -8.72 -4.85 7.68
CA ILE A 32 -9.89 -3.98 7.47
C ILE A 32 -9.52 -2.78 6.58
N GLN A 33 -8.39 -2.12 6.83
CA GLN A 33 -7.96 -0.96 6.06
C GLN A 33 -7.54 -1.34 4.63
N LEU A 34 -6.93 -2.51 4.42
CA LEU A 34 -6.67 -3.05 3.08
C LEU A 34 -7.98 -3.31 2.31
N LEU A 35 -8.97 -3.92 2.96
CA LEU A 35 -10.28 -4.18 2.36
C LEU A 35 -11.01 -2.88 2.00
N GLN A 36 -10.94 -1.88 2.87
CA GLN A 36 -11.53 -0.56 2.64
C GLN A 36 -11.01 0.07 1.35
N ILE A 37 -9.69 0.06 1.10
CA ILE A 37 -9.08 0.63 -0.11
C ILE A 37 -9.75 0.12 -1.38
N PHE A 38 -10.09 -1.18 -1.43
CA PHE A 38 -10.67 -1.82 -2.61
C PHE A 38 -12.19 -1.94 -2.60
N ASN A 39 -12.85 -1.36 -1.58
CA ASN A 39 -14.30 -1.43 -1.40
C ASN A 39 -14.83 -2.87 -1.37
N ILE A 40 -14.16 -3.74 -0.60
CA ILE A 40 -14.52 -5.16 -0.42
C ILE A 40 -14.82 -5.45 1.05
N GLU A 41 -15.72 -6.39 1.30
CA GLU A 41 -16.18 -6.72 2.66
C GLU A 41 -15.47 -7.96 3.23
N GLU A 42 -15.14 -8.92 2.37
CA GLU A 42 -14.56 -10.20 2.75
C GLU A 42 -13.09 -10.29 2.35
N PHE A 43 -12.28 -10.89 3.23
CA PHE A 43 -10.86 -11.12 2.97
C PHE A 43 -10.68 -12.36 2.10
N GLU A 44 -10.90 -12.18 0.80
CA GLU A 44 -10.66 -13.17 -0.23
C GLU A 44 -9.36 -12.85 -0.99
N GLU A 45 -8.30 -13.63 -0.76
CA GLU A 45 -6.97 -13.35 -1.31
C GLU A 45 -6.96 -13.22 -2.84
N ASP A 46 -7.69 -14.08 -3.54
CA ASP A 46 -7.77 -14.04 -5.01
C ASP A 46 -8.41 -12.74 -5.51
N ILE A 47 -9.46 -12.26 -4.82
CA ILE A 47 -10.14 -11.00 -5.15
C ILE A 47 -9.21 -9.81 -4.86
N ILE A 48 -8.55 -9.81 -3.70
CA ILE A 48 -7.61 -8.75 -3.31
C ILE A 48 -6.46 -8.67 -4.32
N ASN A 49 -5.85 -9.81 -4.66
CA ASN A 49 -4.74 -9.86 -5.61
C ASN A 49 -5.17 -9.37 -7.00
N GLN A 50 -6.36 -9.79 -7.48
CA GLN A 50 -6.88 -9.28 -8.75
C GLN A 50 -7.09 -7.76 -8.72
N LYS A 51 -7.62 -7.21 -7.63
CA LYS A 51 -7.81 -5.76 -7.47
C LYS A 51 -6.48 -4.99 -7.45
N ILE A 52 -5.46 -5.56 -6.81
CA ILE A 52 -4.10 -5.00 -6.81
C ILE A 52 -3.52 -5.02 -8.23
N ASP A 53 -3.68 -6.11 -8.96
CA ASP A 53 -3.19 -6.24 -10.34
C ASP A 53 -3.91 -5.26 -11.29
N ASP A 54 -5.23 -5.13 -11.17
CA ASP A 54 -6.03 -4.17 -11.94
C ASP A 54 -5.57 -2.73 -11.68
N LEU A 55 -5.29 -2.41 -10.41
CA LEU A 55 -4.74 -1.11 -10.04
C LEU A 55 -3.35 -0.94 -10.66
N PHE A 56 -2.46 -1.91 -10.52
CA PHE A 56 -1.12 -1.84 -11.10
C PHE A 56 -1.17 -1.57 -12.60
N ASP A 57 -1.97 -2.33 -13.35
CA ASP A 57 -2.13 -2.15 -14.79
C ASP A 57 -2.60 -0.75 -15.17
N SER A 58 -3.39 -0.10 -14.30
CA SER A 58 -3.89 1.25 -14.52
C SER A 58 -2.88 2.36 -14.24
N ILE A 59 -1.88 2.14 -13.38
CA ILE A 59 -0.91 3.18 -12.96
C ILE A 59 0.56 2.82 -13.19
N LYS A 60 0.89 1.63 -13.72
CA LYS A 60 2.27 1.13 -13.86
C LYS A 60 3.22 2.02 -14.66
N ASN A 61 2.67 2.85 -15.55
CA ASN A 61 3.44 3.77 -16.39
C ASN A 61 3.58 5.18 -15.78
N GLU A 62 2.99 5.41 -14.61
CA GLU A 62 3.14 6.68 -13.91
C GLU A 62 4.56 6.82 -13.35
N ASP A 63 5.09 8.03 -13.41
CA ASP A 63 6.48 8.32 -13.03
C ASP A 63 6.78 7.89 -11.59
N PHE A 64 5.87 8.16 -10.65
CA PHE A 64 6.06 7.79 -9.26
C PHE A 64 6.09 6.27 -9.03
N ILE A 65 5.33 5.50 -9.81
CA ILE A 65 5.38 4.03 -9.74
C ILE A 65 6.70 3.50 -10.27
N THR A 66 7.18 4.07 -11.37
CA THR A 66 8.51 3.76 -11.92
C THR A 66 9.59 4.05 -10.89
N GLN A 67 9.52 5.20 -10.21
CA GLN A 67 10.47 5.55 -9.15
C GLN A 67 10.43 4.60 -7.95
N ILE A 68 9.23 4.17 -7.53
CA ILE A 68 9.05 3.20 -6.43
C ILE A 68 9.72 1.87 -6.80
N ILE A 69 9.44 1.34 -7.99
CA ILE A 69 9.99 0.06 -8.45
C ILE A 69 11.53 0.14 -8.55
N GLU A 70 12.06 1.20 -9.17
CA GLU A 70 13.51 1.36 -9.38
C GLU A 70 14.33 1.52 -8.10
N LYS A 71 13.68 1.96 -7.01
CA LYS A 71 14.29 2.10 -5.69
C LYS A 71 13.92 0.97 -4.74
N HIS A 72 13.08 0.04 -5.15
CA HIS A 72 12.66 -1.07 -4.30
C HIS A 72 13.84 -2.03 -4.03
N PRO A 73 14.00 -2.55 -2.79
CA PRO A 73 15.13 -3.44 -2.46
C PRO A 73 15.16 -4.73 -3.27
N TYR A 74 14.00 -5.15 -3.77
CA TYR A 74 13.83 -6.38 -4.54
C TYR A 74 13.73 -6.17 -6.06
N LYS A 75 14.12 -4.99 -6.58
CA LYS A 75 13.97 -4.69 -8.02
C LYS A 75 14.67 -5.68 -8.95
N ASP A 76 15.82 -6.20 -8.51
CA ASP A 76 16.63 -7.13 -9.30
C ASP A 76 16.24 -8.61 -9.06
N THR A 77 15.33 -8.87 -8.13
CA THR A 77 14.94 -10.23 -7.71
C THR A 77 13.48 -10.56 -7.95
N LEU A 78 12.59 -9.58 -7.96
CA LEU A 78 11.15 -9.75 -8.14
C LEU A 78 10.67 -9.04 -9.42
N PHE A 79 9.62 -9.59 -10.02
CA PHE A 79 8.89 -8.91 -11.09
C PHE A 79 8.14 -7.69 -10.55
N ASN A 80 7.90 -6.69 -11.42
CA ASN A 80 7.32 -5.42 -11.03
C ASN A 80 5.92 -5.54 -10.39
N ASP A 81 5.10 -6.47 -10.86
CA ASP A 81 3.79 -6.80 -10.30
C ASP A 81 3.91 -7.35 -8.87
N LEU A 82 4.89 -8.23 -8.63
CA LEU A 82 5.17 -8.74 -7.28
C LEU A 82 5.68 -7.64 -6.36
N ILE A 83 6.58 -6.77 -6.83
CA ILE A 83 7.03 -5.60 -6.09
C ILE A 83 5.83 -4.72 -5.73
N PHE A 84 4.95 -4.44 -6.69
CA PHE A 84 3.77 -3.63 -6.46
C PHE A 84 2.85 -4.25 -5.39
N ARG A 85 2.64 -5.57 -5.42
CA ARG A 85 1.88 -6.28 -4.37
C ARG A 85 2.51 -6.10 -2.98
N THR A 86 3.84 -6.07 -2.86
CA THR A 86 4.49 -5.85 -1.56
C THR A 86 4.17 -4.48 -0.94
N LEU A 87 3.81 -3.48 -1.74
CA LEU A 87 3.41 -2.15 -1.24
C LEU A 87 2.11 -2.18 -0.43
N PHE A 88 1.30 -3.23 -0.58
CA PHE A 88 0.09 -3.45 0.22
C PHE A 88 0.33 -4.25 1.50
N SER A 89 1.56 -4.69 1.75
CA SER A 89 1.91 -5.37 3.00
C SER A 89 1.81 -4.44 4.21
N TYR A 90 1.75 -5.03 5.40
CA TYR A 90 1.70 -4.32 6.68
C TYR A 90 2.77 -3.22 6.79
N ASP A 91 3.96 -3.47 6.27
CA ASP A 91 5.09 -2.55 6.38
C ASP A 91 4.95 -1.29 5.53
N TYR A 92 4.22 -1.34 4.42
CA TYR A 92 4.20 -0.26 3.43
C TYR A 92 2.82 0.32 3.16
N LEU A 93 1.74 -0.37 3.55
CA LEU A 93 0.36 0.02 3.19
C LEU A 93 0.04 1.46 3.59
N ASP A 94 0.38 1.91 4.79
CA ASP A 94 0.11 3.27 5.27
C ASP A 94 0.84 4.37 4.46
N LEU A 95 2.05 4.08 3.99
CA LEU A 95 2.87 4.99 3.19
C LEU A 95 2.41 4.99 1.73
N PHE A 96 2.15 3.81 1.17
CA PHE A 96 1.69 3.68 -0.20
C PHE A 96 0.26 4.20 -0.38
N HIS A 97 -0.62 3.97 0.60
CA HIS A 97 -1.96 4.57 0.64
C HIS A 97 -1.92 6.09 0.51
N LYS A 98 -1.00 6.77 1.21
CA LYS A 98 -0.81 8.23 1.09
C LYS A 98 -0.34 8.64 -0.30
N CYS A 99 0.50 7.84 -0.94
CA CYS A 99 0.92 8.08 -2.33
C CYS A 99 -0.28 7.98 -3.29
N LEU A 100 -1.08 6.92 -3.17
CA LEU A 100 -2.30 6.75 -3.96
C LEU A 100 -3.28 7.92 -3.72
N TYR A 101 -3.51 8.28 -2.46
CA TYR A 101 -4.40 9.40 -2.10
C TYR A 101 -3.95 10.70 -2.75
N HIS A 102 -2.66 11.06 -2.67
CA HIS A 102 -2.17 12.28 -3.30
C HIS A 102 -2.25 12.22 -4.83
N PHE A 103 -1.88 11.10 -5.44
CA PHE A 103 -1.91 10.93 -6.90
C PHE A 103 -3.35 11.07 -7.44
N PHE A 104 -4.32 10.33 -6.91
CA PHE A 104 -5.69 10.35 -7.41
C PHE A 104 -6.45 11.65 -7.10
N ASN A 105 -6.04 12.40 -6.08
CA ASN A 105 -6.61 13.71 -5.76
C ASN A 105 -5.83 14.89 -6.35
N GLN A 106 -4.82 14.64 -7.19
CA GLN A 106 -3.98 15.67 -7.82
C GLN A 106 -3.32 16.61 -6.79
N LEU A 107 -2.92 16.05 -5.65
CA LEU A 107 -2.21 16.75 -4.58
C LEU A 107 -0.69 16.54 -4.71
N PRO A 108 0.14 17.42 -4.10
CA PRO A 108 1.59 17.25 -4.10
C PRO A 108 2.02 15.87 -3.55
N LEU A 109 2.74 15.10 -4.36
CA LEU A 109 3.10 13.72 -4.08
C LEU A 109 4.49 13.58 -3.45
N GLU A 110 5.34 14.59 -3.61
CA GLU A 110 6.79 14.54 -3.39
C GLU A 110 7.14 14.06 -1.97
N THR A 111 6.48 14.61 -0.95
CA THR A 111 6.71 14.23 0.44
C THR A 111 6.26 12.80 0.73
N SER A 112 5.09 12.39 0.25
CA SER A 112 4.58 11.03 0.47
C SER A 112 5.46 9.98 -0.23
N LEU A 113 5.87 10.28 -1.46
CA LEU A 113 6.77 9.43 -2.23
C LEU A 113 8.12 9.31 -1.51
N GLN A 114 8.73 10.43 -1.10
CA GLN A 114 10.02 10.38 -0.41
C GLN A 114 9.95 9.56 0.89
N ASN A 115 8.88 9.72 1.69
CA ASN A 115 8.69 8.92 2.91
C ASN A 115 8.61 7.42 2.63
N LEU A 116 7.92 7.01 1.55
CA LEU A 116 7.87 5.61 1.13
C LEU A 116 9.25 5.11 0.70
N LEU A 117 9.97 5.89 -0.10
CA LEU A 117 11.30 5.53 -0.59
C LEU A 117 12.33 5.40 0.54
N ASP A 118 12.28 6.28 1.55
CA ASP A 118 13.16 6.22 2.72
C ASP A 118 12.88 4.97 3.57
N SER A 119 11.64 4.48 3.58
CA SER A 119 11.26 3.25 4.29
C SER A 119 11.92 1.99 3.70
N PHE A 120 12.30 2.01 2.43
CA PHE A 120 13.02 0.91 1.79
C PHE A 120 14.47 0.78 2.27
N GLN A 121 15.07 1.88 2.72
CA GLN A 121 16.47 1.94 3.17
C GLN A 121 16.63 1.72 4.67
N SER A 122 15.52 1.78 5.42
CA SER A 122 15.51 1.69 6.88
C SER A 122 15.45 0.24 7.39
N LYS A 123 15.63 -0.76 6.52
CA LYS A 123 15.61 -2.20 6.84
C LYS A 123 16.94 -2.86 6.51
#